data_AF-A0A8H5I5J2-F1
#
_entry.id   AF-A0A8H5I5J2-F1
#
_cell.length_a   1.000
_cell.length_b   1.000
_cell.length_c   1.000
_cell.angle_alpha   90.00
_cell.angle_beta   90.00
_cell.angle_gamma   90.00
#
_symmetry.space_group_name_H-M   'P 1'
#
loop_
_entity.id
_entity.type
_entity.pdbx_description
1 polymer ?
#
loop_
_entity_poly.entity_id
_entity_poly.type
_entity_poly.pdbx_seq_one_letter_code
_entity_poly.pdbx_strand_id
1 'polypeptide(L)'
;MFFSSLFAPANSVVALTVLLGFSQVANAAVQCDLITSAHCGRNHHKQNHKLPTVPGNTYYINGFHGGVMNAKFQSMTQSVPGNNQNVDLTYNFNLGDYSGTYWIILPLSFGGGDACYAVYKNCDVTISYWEKSQPLPAYYQLA
;
A
#
# COMPACT_ATOMS: atom_id res chain seq x y z
N MET A 1 12.59 -69.35 -23.32
CA MET A 1 11.54 -68.44 -22.79
C MET A 1 11.87 -67.03 -23.27
N PHE A 2 10.91 -66.41 -24.00
CA PHE A 2 10.69 -64.98 -24.30
C PHE A 2 11.87 -64.10 -24.79
N PHE A 3 11.94 -63.68 -26.06
CA PHE A 3 11.23 -62.61 -26.81
C PHE A 3 11.77 -61.17 -26.61
N SER A 4 11.99 -60.55 -27.77
CA SER A 4 12.50 -59.24 -28.19
C SER A 4 11.83 -57.97 -27.64
N SER A 5 12.50 -56.82 -27.83
CA SER A 5 12.04 -55.46 -28.25
C SER A 5 12.57 -54.34 -27.34
N LEU A 6 13.46 -53.40 -27.73
CA LEU A 6 13.37 -52.28 -28.70
C LEU A 6 12.21 -51.30 -28.46
N PHE A 7 12.56 -50.00 -28.42
CA PHE A 7 11.74 -48.76 -28.49
C PHE A 7 11.14 -48.17 -27.18
N ALA A 8 11.63 -46.97 -26.83
CA ALA A 8 10.87 -45.89 -26.17
C ALA A 8 9.85 -45.29 -27.21
N PRO A 9 8.78 -44.52 -26.86
CA PRO A 9 8.81 -43.42 -25.90
C PRO A 9 7.50 -43.16 -25.10
N ALA A 10 7.63 -42.19 -24.18
CA ALA A 10 6.65 -41.20 -23.72
C ALA A 10 5.16 -41.47 -23.98
N ASN A 11 4.40 -41.65 -22.90
CA ASN A 11 3.02 -41.17 -22.75
C ASN A 11 2.60 -41.26 -21.27
N SER A 12 2.67 -40.15 -20.55
CA SER A 12 1.94 -39.98 -19.29
C SER A 12 1.42 -38.55 -19.25
N VAL A 13 0.27 -38.42 -19.87
CA VAL A 13 -0.57 -37.22 -19.93
C VAL A 13 -1.38 -37.17 -18.62
N VAL A 14 -1.37 -35.97 -18.02
CA VAL A 14 -2.37 -35.41 -17.10
C VAL A 14 -2.40 -35.95 -15.65
N ALA A 15 -1.88 -35.10 -14.77
CA ALA A 15 -2.61 -34.73 -13.55
C ALA A 15 -2.39 -33.22 -13.31
N LEU A 16 -3.19 -32.41 -14.01
CA LEU A 16 -3.35 -31.00 -13.70
C LEU A 16 -4.18 -30.92 -12.41
N THR A 17 -3.53 -30.88 -11.25
CA THR A 17 -4.20 -30.56 -9.99
C THR A 17 -4.53 -29.07 -10.00
N VAL A 18 -5.76 -28.78 -10.39
CA VAL A 18 -6.38 -27.47 -10.28
C VAL A 18 -6.53 -27.15 -8.79
N LEU A 19 -5.56 -26.45 -8.21
CA LEU A 19 -5.70 -25.73 -6.95
C LEU A 19 -6.54 -24.46 -7.21
N LEU A 20 -7.85 -24.64 -7.42
CA LEU A 20 -8.82 -23.57 -7.22
C LEU A 20 -9.18 -23.56 -5.73
N GLY A 21 -8.44 -22.75 -4.97
CA GLY A 21 -8.66 -22.61 -3.54
C GLY A 21 -8.11 -21.30 -3.03
N PHE A 22 -8.85 -20.21 -3.30
CA PHE A 22 -8.64 -18.88 -2.74
C PHE A 22 -7.20 -18.36 -2.81
N SER A 23 -6.72 -18.09 -4.03
CA SER A 23 -5.85 -16.93 -4.19
C SER A 23 -6.69 -15.71 -3.83
N GLN A 24 -6.71 -15.34 -2.55
CA GLN A 24 -6.68 -13.92 -2.22
C GLN A 24 -5.52 -13.41 -3.04
N VAL A 25 -5.81 -12.81 -4.19
CA VAL A 25 -4.86 -12.00 -4.91
C VAL A 25 -4.50 -10.96 -3.88
N ALA A 26 -3.39 -11.19 -3.18
CA ALA A 26 -2.70 -10.13 -2.50
C ALA A 26 -2.34 -9.20 -3.64
N ASN A 27 -3.26 -8.29 -3.97
CA ASN A 27 -2.93 -7.07 -4.66
C ASN A 27 -1.94 -6.42 -3.72
N ALA A 28 -0.65 -6.74 -3.91
CA ALA A 28 0.43 -5.98 -3.33
C ALA A 28 0.09 -4.54 -3.68
N ALA A 29 -0.16 -3.75 -2.65
CA ALA A 29 -0.52 -2.37 -2.86
C ALA A 29 0.64 -1.74 -3.63
N VAL A 30 0.34 -1.23 -4.82
CA VAL A 30 1.33 -0.53 -5.64
C VAL A 30 1.71 0.74 -4.89
N GLN A 31 2.92 1.27 -5.04
CA GLN A 31 3.24 2.57 -4.45
C GLN A 31 2.30 3.64 -5.04
N CYS A 32 1.70 4.48 -4.21
CA CYS A 32 0.92 5.62 -4.68
C CYS A 32 1.83 6.64 -5.40
N ASP A 33 1.31 7.30 -6.43
CA ASP A 33 2.09 8.28 -7.19
C ASP A 33 2.30 9.57 -6.40
N LEU A 34 3.57 9.98 -6.22
CA LEU A 34 3.91 11.27 -5.64
C LEU A 34 3.62 12.39 -6.67
N ILE A 35 2.82 13.37 -6.28
CA ILE A 35 2.44 14.48 -7.14
C ILE A 35 3.30 15.71 -6.81
N THR A 36 4.10 16.14 -7.77
CA THR A 36 4.99 17.30 -7.66
C THR A 36 4.32 18.65 -7.98
N SER A 37 3.03 18.63 -8.35
CA SER A 37 2.28 19.84 -8.66
C SER A 37 2.00 20.69 -7.41
N ALA A 38 2.31 21.99 -7.50
CA ALA A 38 1.99 22.97 -6.46
C ALA A 38 0.48 23.10 -6.15
N HIS A 39 -0.38 22.55 -7.03
CA HIS A 39 -1.84 22.60 -6.89
C HIS A 39 -2.45 21.32 -6.32
N CYS A 40 -1.65 20.31 -5.93
CA CYS A 40 -2.16 19.04 -5.45
C CYS A 40 -3.11 19.23 -4.24
N GLY A 41 -4.37 18.84 -4.41
CA GLY A 41 -5.41 19.03 -3.40
C GLY A 41 -5.75 20.49 -3.02
N ARG A 42 -5.20 21.52 -3.70
CA ARG A 42 -5.46 22.94 -3.36
C ARG A 42 -6.82 23.46 -3.82
N ASN A 43 -7.37 22.91 -4.90
CA ASN A 43 -8.65 23.35 -5.46
C ASN A 43 -9.84 22.50 -4.99
N HIS A 44 -9.63 21.60 -4.03
CA HIS A 44 -10.64 20.65 -3.57
C HIS A 44 -10.96 20.88 -2.08
N HIS A 45 -12.10 20.36 -1.64
CA HIS A 45 -12.46 20.37 -0.24
C HIS A 45 -11.47 19.51 0.55
N LYS A 46 -10.82 20.10 1.56
CA LYS A 46 -9.88 19.37 2.43
C LYS A 46 -10.57 18.91 3.70
N GLN A 47 -10.33 17.67 4.09
CA GLN A 47 -10.76 17.14 5.38
C GLN A 47 -9.60 16.48 6.11
N ASN A 48 -9.45 16.79 7.39
CA ASN A 48 -8.45 16.16 8.25
C ASN A 48 -9.00 14.85 8.80
N HIS A 49 -8.21 13.79 8.67
CA HIS A 49 -8.56 12.46 9.16
C HIS A 49 -7.44 11.90 10.02
N LYS A 50 -7.81 11.05 10.98
CA LYS A 50 -6.83 10.38 11.84
C LYS A 50 -6.01 9.40 11.01
N LEU A 51 -4.73 9.31 11.34
CA LEU A 51 -3.78 8.33 10.83
C LEU A 51 -3.41 7.36 11.96
N PRO A 52 -3.45 6.03 11.74
CA PRO A 52 -3.08 5.05 12.76
C PRO A 52 -1.59 5.15 13.12
N THR A 53 -1.25 5.14 14.41
CA THR A 53 0.13 5.26 14.89
C THR A 53 0.71 3.94 15.42
N VAL A 54 -0.05 2.85 15.32
CA VAL A 54 0.39 1.50 15.68
C VAL A 54 0.35 0.61 14.44
N PRO A 55 1.45 -0.06 14.06
CA PRO A 55 1.46 -0.99 12.93
C PRO A 55 0.38 -2.07 13.08
N GLY A 56 -0.29 -2.38 11.97
CA GLY A 56 -1.43 -3.29 11.93
C GLY A 56 -2.80 -2.61 12.11
N ASN A 57 -2.85 -1.43 12.73
CA ASN A 57 -4.11 -0.72 12.94
C ASN A 57 -4.62 -0.07 11.66
N THR A 58 -5.95 -0.07 11.51
CA THR A 58 -6.67 0.53 10.40
C THR A 58 -7.70 1.52 10.92
N TYR A 59 -7.76 2.70 10.31
CA TYR A 59 -8.86 3.66 10.51
C TYR A 59 -9.69 3.75 9.23
N TYR A 60 -11.01 3.79 9.41
CA TYR A 60 -12.00 3.87 8.34
C TYR A 60 -12.63 5.26 8.35
N ILE A 61 -12.85 5.82 7.17
CA ILE A 61 -13.51 7.12 7.00
C ILE A 61 -14.48 7.07 5.82
N ASN A 62 -15.43 8.00 5.78
CA ASN A 62 -16.30 8.18 4.63
C ASN A 62 -15.57 8.99 3.55
N GLY A 63 -15.58 8.52 2.31
CA GLY A 63 -15.03 9.27 1.17
C GLY A 63 -15.95 10.40 0.71
N PHE A 64 -15.40 11.44 0.07
CA PHE A 64 -16.18 12.53 -0.55
C PHE A 64 -17.22 12.10 -1.59
N HIS A 65 -17.01 10.96 -2.25
CA HIS A 65 -17.86 10.43 -3.32
C HIS A 65 -18.77 9.29 -2.83
N GLY A 66 -18.92 9.16 -1.51
CA GLY A 66 -19.61 8.04 -0.88
C GLY A 66 -18.72 6.80 -0.73
N GLY A 67 -19.19 5.83 0.04
CA GLY A 67 -18.43 4.63 0.40
C GLY A 67 -17.45 4.85 1.55
N VAL A 68 -16.83 3.74 1.98
CA VAL A 68 -15.87 3.71 3.08
C VAL A 68 -14.48 3.49 2.50
N MET A 69 -13.57 4.41 2.81
CA MET A 69 -12.15 4.26 2.56
C MET A 69 -11.41 3.99 3.87
N ASN A 70 -10.17 3.51 3.80
CA ASN A 70 -9.35 3.26 4.97
C ASN A 70 -7.89 3.61 4.78
N ALA A 71 -7.24 3.88 5.91
CA ALA A 71 -5.81 4.03 6.05
C ALA A 71 -5.32 3.01 7.08
N LYS A 72 -4.37 2.16 6.70
CA LYS A 72 -3.74 1.16 7.57
C LYS A 72 -2.26 1.49 7.75
N PHE A 73 -1.76 1.47 8.97
CA PHE A 73 -0.32 1.54 9.20
C PHE A 73 0.26 0.14 8.96
N GLN A 74 0.92 -0.09 7.83
CA GLN A 74 1.41 -1.41 7.44
C GLN A 74 2.64 -1.81 8.24
N SER A 75 3.66 -0.94 8.27
CA SER A 75 4.95 -1.29 8.83
C SER A 75 5.78 -0.07 9.20
N MET A 76 6.71 -0.30 10.11
CA MET A 76 7.80 0.61 10.43
C MET A 76 9.11 -0.17 10.27
N THR A 77 9.94 0.23 9.30
CA THR A 77 11.20 -0.46 8.98
C THR A 77 12.38 0.49 9.10
N GLN A 78 13.59 -0.01 9.41
CA GLN A 78 14.78 0.85 9.40
C GLN A 78 15.01 1.43 8.00
N SER A 79 15.20 2.74 7.89
CA SER A 79 15.49 3.39 6.59
C SER A 79 16.86 2.99 6.03
N VAL A 80 17.83 2.80 6.93
CA VAL A 80 19.21 2.42 6.58
C VAL A 80 19.62 1.25 7.46
N PRO A 81 20.06 0.11 6.89
CA PRO A 81 20.53 -1.03 7.68
C PRO A 81 21.64 -0.63 8.65
N GLY A 82 21.48 -1.01 9.93
CA GLY A 82 22.44 -0.70 10.98
C GLY A 82 22.33 0.72 11.58
N ASN A 83 21.52 1.61 10.99
CA ASN A 83 21.18 2.89 11.60
C ASN A 83 19.81 2.81 12.29
N ASN A 84 19.80 3.05 13.60
CA ASN A 84 18.59 2.96 14.42
C ASN A 84 17.85 4.27 14.61
N GLN A 85 18.32 5.38 14.05
CA GLN A 85 17.75 6.72 14.27
C GLN A 85 16.53 6.99 13.39
N ASN A 86 16.51 6.45 12.16
CA ASN A 86 15.49 6.73 11.17
C ASN A 86 14.72 5.47 10.74
N VAL A 87 13.42 5.63 10.51
CA VAL A 87 12.52 4.59 10.02
C VAL A 87 11.70 5.06 8.84
N ASP A 88 11.36 4.12 7.97
CA ASP A 88 10.38 4.31 6.92
C ASP A 88 9.02 3.87 7.47
N LEU A 89 8.03 4.74 7.33
CA LEU A 89 6.65 4.48 7.75
C LEU A 89 5.82 4.16 6.50
N THR A 90 5.31 2.93 6.40
CA THR A 90 4.47 2.54 5.26
C THR A 90 3.01 2.50 5.67
N TYR A 91 2.19 3.27 4.98
CA TYR A 91 0.73 3.32 5.13
C TYR A 91 0.06 2.82 3.87
N ASN A 92 -0.95 1.97 4.03
CA ASN A 92 -1.79 1.53 2.94
C ASN A 92 -3.09 2.35 2.93
N PHE A 93 -3.41 2.92 1.78
CA PHE A 93 -4.66 3.63 1.56
C PHE A 93 -5.52 2.85 0.57
N ASN A 94 -6.76 2.60 0.96
CA ASN A 94 -7.71 1.85 0.16
C ASN A 94 -9.02 2.62 0.04
N LEU A 95 -9.47 2.85 -1.19
CA LEU A 95 -10.65 3.62 -1.55
C LEU A 95 -11.95 2.79 -1.55
N GLY A 96 -11.86 1.52 -1.17
CA GLY A 96 -12.97 0.57 -1.21
C GLY A 96 -13.45 0.38 -2.65
N ASP A 97 -14.75 0.58 -2.85
CA ASP A 97 -15.41 0.42 -4.15
C ASP A 97 -15.26 1.65 -5.08
N TYR A 98 -14.67 2.76 -4.58
CA TYR A 98 -14.49 3.96 -5.40
C TYR A 98 -13.37 3.76 -6.43
N SER A 99 -13.70 3.95 -7.70
CA SER A 99 -12.80 3.72 -8.83
C SER A 99 -12.07 4.97 -9.34
N GLY A 100 -12.28 6.12 -8.71
CA GLY A 100 -11.58 7.36 -9.04
C GLY A 100 -10.28 7.53 -8.27
N THR A 101 -9.81 8.77 -8.20
CA THR A 101 -8.58 9.15 -7.48
C THR A 101 -8.92 10.08 -6.32
N TYR A 102 -8.27 9.86 -5.18
CA TYR A 102 -8.18 10.85 -4.11
C TYR A 102 -6.77 11.36 -3.95
N TRP A 103 -6.64 12.59 -3.47
CA TRP A 103 -5.35 13.15 -3.08
C TRP A 103 -5.22 13.05 -1.57
N ILE A 104 -4.14 12.44 -1.10
CA ILE A 104 -3.80 12.46 0.32
C ILE A 104 -2.57 13.32 0.53
N ILE A 105 -2.63 14.15 1.55
CA ILE A 105 -1.56 15.06 1.95
C ILE A 105 -1.02 14.55 3.28
N LEU A 106 0.25 14.18 3.29
CA LEU A 106 0.97 13.62 4.43
C LEU A 106 2.20 14.46 4.73
N PRO A 107 2.61 14.56 6.01
CA PRO A 107 3.83 15.28 6.35
C PRO A 107 5.06 14.59 5.78
N LEU A 108 6.04 15.38 5.36
CA LEU A 108 7.38 14.93 5.04
C LEU A 108 8.20 14.71 6.32
N SER A 109 9.22 13.87 6.22
CA SER A 109 10.29 13.80 7.21
C SER A 109 10.99 15.16 7.39
N PHE A 110 11.63 15.36 8.54
CA PHE A 110 12.49 16.53 8.83
C PHE A 110 11.79 17.90 8.78
N GLY A 111 10.46 17.95 8.93
CA GLY A 111 9.71 19.20 9.01
C GLY A 111 9.68 20.00 7.69
N GLY A 112 9.98 19.36 6.56
CA GLY A 112 10.10 20.00 5.24
C GLY A 112 8.79 20.39 4.55
N GLY A 113 7.64 20.23 5.21
CA GLY A 113 6.31 20.49 4.66
C GLY A 113 5.50 19.21 4.43
N ASP A 114 4.60 19.24 3.46
CA ASP A 114 3.71 18.12 3.14
C ASP A 114 3.99 17.57 1.74
N ALA A 115 3.87 16.25 1.59
CA ALA A 115 3.83 15.54 0.31
C ALA A 115 2.39 15.20 -0.05
N CYS A 116 2.10 15.20 -1.36
CA CYS A 116 0.78 14.89 -1.88
C CYS A 116 0.85 13.64 -2.76
N TYR A 117 -0.03 12.68 -2.54
CA TYR A 117 -0.04 11.40 -3.24
C TYR A 117 -1.39 11.17 -3.92
N ALA A 118 -1.34 10.61 -5.13
CA ALA A 118 -2.49 10.10 -5.85
C ALA A 118 -2.83 8.69 -5.34
N VAL A 119 -3.98 8.53 -4.71
CA VAL A 119 -4.47 7.22 -4.31
C VAL A 119 -5.42 6.71 -5.37
N TYR A 120 -5.14 5.53 -5.92
CA TYR A 120 -6.02 4.83 -6.84
C TYR A 120 -6.26 3.40 -6.34
N LYS A 121 -7.53 3.05 -6.08
CA LYS A 121 -7.98 1.78 -5.49
C LYS A 121 -7.29 1.44 -4.17
N ASN A 122 -6.10 0.85 -4.24
CA ASN A 122 -5.35 0.35 -3.09
C ASN A 122 -3.85 0.56 -3.36
N CYS A 123 -3.20 1.43 -2.59
CA CYS A 123 -1.79 1.73 -2.78
C CYS A 123 -1.08 2.06 -1.46
N ASP A 124 0.23 1.83 -1.42
CA ASP A 124 1.09 2.13 -0.29
C ASP A 124 1.76 3.50 -0.45
N VAL A 125 1.82 4.26 0.64
CA VAL A 125 2.67 5.44 0.78
C VAL A 125 3.74 5.15 1.81
N THR A 126 4.98 5.49 1.45
CA THR A 126 6.12 5.38 2.37
C THR A 126 6.63 6.78 2.67
N ILE A 127 6.59 7.14 3.96
CA ILE A 127 7.27 8.32 4.48
C ILE A 127 8.66 7.86 4.92
N SER A 128 9.66 8.12 4.09
CA SER A 128 11.02 7.68 4.36
C SER A 128 11.73 8.57 5.38
N TYR A 129 12.72 8.00 6.07
CA TYR A 129 13.62 8.72 6.98
C TYR A 129 12.92 9.48 8.12
N TRP A 130 11.84 8.93 8.66
CA TRP A 130 11.21 9.47 9.86
C TRP A 130 12.11 9.28 11.09
N GLU A 131 12.40 10.36 11.80
CA GLU A 131 13.18 10.29 13.04
C GLU A 131 12.39 9.56 14.14
N LYS A 132 12.95 8.49 14.72
CA LYS A 132 12.26 7.72 15.79
C LYS A 132 11.97 8.54 17.05
N SER A 133 12.73 9.61 17.28
CA SER A 133 12.52 10.54 18.40
C SER A 133 11.29 11.43 18.21
N GLN A 134 10.80 11.59 16.98
CA GLN A 134 9.64 12.44 16.68
C GLN A 134 8.34 11.66 16.86
N PRO A 135 7.28 12.28 17.39
CA PRO A 135 5.96 11.68 17.43
C PRO A 135 5.51 11.26 16.03
N LEU A 136 4.92 10.08 15.87
CA LEU A 136 4.40 9.63 14.58
C LEU A 136 3.29 10.55 14.07
N PRO A 137 3.14 10.69 12.75
CA PRO A 137 2.04 11.45 12.18
C PRO A 137 0.70 10.85 12.60
N ALA A 138 -0.13 11.65 13.26
CA ALA A 138 -1.43 11.23 13.77
C ALA A 138 -2.61 11.63 12.86
N TYR A 139 -2.33 12.41 11.82
CA TYR A 139 -3.34 12.92 10.89
C TYR A 139 -2.80 13.02 9.46
N TYR A 140 -3.72 12.97 8.50
CA TYR A 140 -3.49 13.31 7.09
C TYR A 140 -4.66 14.16 6.58
N GLN A 141 -4.46 14.85 5.46
CA GLN A 141 -5.58 15.53 4.79
C GLN A 141 -6.02 14.74 3.56
N LEU A 142 -7.32 14.55 3.41
CA LEU A 142 -7.94 14.09 2.18
C LEU A 142 -8.39 15.30 1.37
N ALA A 143 -8.10 15.32 0.07
CA ALA A 143 -8.45 16.35 -0.88
C ALA A 143 -8.89 15.77 -2.23
#